data_AF-A0A822F3S1-F1
#
_entry.id   AF-A0A822F3S1-F1
#
_cell.length_a   1.000
_cell.length_b   1.000
_cell.length_c   1.000
_cell.angle_alpha   90.00
_cell.angle_beta   90.00
_cell.angle_gamma   90.00
#
_symmetry.space_group_name_H-M   'P 1'
#
loop_
_entity.id
_entity.type
_entity.pdbx_description
1 polymer ?
#
loop_
_entity_poly.entity_id
_entity_poly.type
_entity_poly.pdbx_seq_one_letter_code
_entity_poly.pdbx_strand_id
1 'polypeptide(L)'
;MDIDDQGVAFNEKVLLSDIVDLAEICKSKCDTKYLTTLLYMSLRFFNIKWEDINQFLKDVGFMIAETSHKWATMFIKGDYEEFSNDLRGGKQTDSFYDMFPEIEADAKAFVVQVCSRKSGEFKALHLTQFIDEKYYELTGLEKQTGDDFIRTERSCRVDLRKWGAKFEANSQRPYFEGHERDDM
;
A
#
# COMPACT_ATOMS: atom_id res chain seq x y z
N MET A 1 -3.73 -45.59 -3.59
CA MET A 1 -3.21 -45.63 -2.21
C MET A 1 -3.85 -44.43 -1.55
N ASP A 2 -5.08 -44.66 -1.07
CA ASP A 2 -5.90 -43.64 -0.45
C ASP A 2 -5.28 -43.33 0.91
N ILE A 3 -4.78 -42.11 1.06
CA ILE A 3 -4.40 -41.60 2.36
C ILE A 3 -5.69 -41.10 2.98
N ASP A 4 -6.18 -41.85 3.95
CA ASP A 4 -7.24 -41.46 4.88
C ASP A 4 -6.94 -40.05 5.44
N ASP A 5 -7.55 -39.02 4.85
CA ASP A 5 -7.57 -37.65 5.37
C ASP A 5 -8.60 -37.60 6.51
N GLN A 6 -8.32 -38.34 7.58
CA GLN A 6 -9.08 -38.25 8.83
C GLN A 6 -8.83 -36.87 9.44
N GLY A 7 -9.80 -35.96 9.27
CA GLY A 7 -10.41 -35.19 10.35
C GLY A 7 -9.53 -34.31 11.26
N VAL A 8 -8.26 -34.05 10.96
CA VAL A 8 -7.45 -33.11 11.75
C VAL A 8 -7.87 -31.69 11.38
N ALA A 9 -8.37 -30.93 12.36
CA ALA A 9 -8.80 -29.55 12.15
C ALA A 9 -7.61 -28.71 11.62
N PHE A 10 -7.87 -27.73 10.75
CA PHE A 10 -6.82 -26.85 10.21
C PHE A 10 -5.92 -26.26 11.31
N ASN A 11 -6.52 -25.97 12.47
CA ASN A 11 -5.91 -25.41 13.67
C ASN A 11 -4.95 -26.38 14.38
N GLU A 12 -5.04 -27.69 14.11
CA GLU A 12 -4.19 -28.74 14.67
C GLU A 12 -3.01 -29.09 13.74
N LYS A 13 -3.10 -28.77 12.44
CA LYS A 13 -2.01 -28.99 11.45
C LYS A 13 -0.95 -27.88 11.48
N VAL A 14 -1.21 -26.78 12.17
CA VAL A 14 -0.40 -25.57 12.18
C VAL A 14 -0.01 -25.25 13.62
N LEU A 15 1.28 -25.08 13.90
CA LEU A 15 1.75 -24.56 15.18
C LEU A 15 1.31 -23.11 15.31
N LEU A 16 0.10 -22.93 15.86
CA LEU A 16 -0.56 -21.64 15.94
C LEU A 16 0.28 -20.63 16.73
N SER A 17 1.06 -21.10 17.71
CA SER A 17 2.05 -20.32 18.45
C SER A 17 3.09 -19.66 17.55
N ASP A 18 3.67 -20.43 16.63
CA ASP A 18 4.76 -19.96 15.77
C ASP A 18 4.23 -18.98 14.73
N ILE A 19 2.99 -19.20 14.27
CA ILE A 19 2.29 -18.27 13.38
C ILE A 19 1.93 -16.98 14.12
N VAL A 20 1.50 -17.06 15.38
CA VAL A 20 1.22 -15.86 16.20
C VAL A 20 2.49 -15.04 16.39
N ASP A 21 3.61 -15.68 16.74
CA ASP A 21 4.90 -15.01 16.91
C ASP A 21 5.37 -14.37 15.59
N LEU A 22 5.25 -15.11 14.48
CA LEU A 22 5.57 -14.59 13.16
C LEU A 22 4.65 -13.42 12.77
N ALA A 23 3.35 -13.52 13.07
CA ALA A 23 2.37 -12.48 12.80
C ALA A 23 2.70 -11.22 13.60
N GLU A 24 3.11 -11.36 14.86
CA GLU A 24 3.51 -10.24 15.71
C GLU A 24 4.77 -9.54 15.17
N ILE A 25 5.77 -10.32 14.73
CA ILE A 25 6.94 -9.78 14.03
C ILE A 25 6.50 -9.03 12.76
N CYS A 26 5.58 -9.59 11.99
CA CYS A 26 5.10 -8.96 10.76
C CYS A 26 4.31 -7.66 11.03
N LYS A 27 3.49 -7.60 12.08
CA LYS A 27 2.74 -6.39 12.47
C LYS A 27 3.66 -5.20 12.75
N SER A 28 4.88 -5.44 13.23
CA SER A 28 5.86 -4.37 13.48
C SER A 28 6.41 -3.72 12.20
N LYS A 29 6.29 -4.40 11.05
CA LYS A 29 6.86 -3.97 9.76
C LYS A 29 5.81 -3.67 8.69
N CYS A 30 4.59 -4.15 8.88
CA CYS A 30 3.52 -4.05 7.89
C CYS A 30 2.18 -3.82 8.57
N ASP A 31 1.35 -2.97 7.97
CA ASP A 31 0.00 -2.69 8.45
C ASP A 31 -0.83 -4.00 8.48
N THR A 32 -1.46 -4.22 9.63
CA THR A 32 -2.27 -5.41 9.91
C THR A 32 -3.37 -5.62 8.87
N LYS A 33 -3.91 -4.56 8.27
CA LYS A 33 -4.89 -4.64 7.18
C LYS A 33 -4.35 -5.39 5.97
N TYR A 34 -3.10 -5.13 5.57
CA TYR A 34 -2.48 -5.76 4.40
C TYR A 34 -2.19 -7.23 4.67
N LEU A 35 -1.56 -7.52 5.81
CA LEU A 35 -1.25 -8.89 6.23
C LEU A 35 -2.51 -9.73 6.38
N THR A 36 -3.52 -9.18 7.06
CA THR A 36 -4.80 -9.87 7.26
C THR A 36 -5.50 -10.14 5.93
N THR A 37 -5.50 -9.16 5.00
CA THR A 37 -6.13 -9.34 3.69
C THR A 37 -5.42 -10.40 2.86
N LEU A 38 -4.08 -10.40 2.84
CA LEU A 38 -3.29 -11.43 2.14
C LEU A 38 -3.52 -12.82 2.71
N LEU A 39 -3.50 -12.95 4.04
CA LEU A 39 -3.74 -14.21 4.72
C LEU A 39 -5.16 -14.73 4.44
N TYR A 40 -6.17 -13.85 4.54
CA TYR A 40 -7.55 -14.16 4.19
C TYR A 40 -7.68 -14.67 2.75
N MET A 41 -7.11 -13.95 1.76
CA MET A 41 -7.16 -14.36 0.36
C MET A 41 -6.48 -15.72 0.13
N SER A 42 -5.37 -15.98 0.83
CA SER A 42 -4.65 -17.25 0.74
C SER A 42 -5.47 -18.40 1.29
N LEU A 43 -6.09 -18.23 2.46
CA LEU A 43 -6.97 -19.25 3.04
C LEU A 43 -8.21 -19.52 2.18
N ARG A 44 -8.78 -18.48 1.55
CA ARG A 44 -9.87 -18.64 0.59
C ARG A 44 -9.43 -19.38 -0.68
N PHE A 45 -8.21 -19.14 -1.15
CA PHE A 45 -7.63 -19.88 -2.28
C PHE A 45 -7.50 -21.38 -1.99
N PHE A 46 -7.12 -21.74 -0.77
CA PHE A 46 -7.10 -23.15 -0.30
C PHE A 46 -8.49 -23.71 0.06
N ASN A 47 -9.56 -22.98 -0.25
CA ASN A 47 -10.94 -23.38 -0.02
C ASN A 47 -11.27 -23.71 1.46
N ILE A 48 -10.59 -23.04 2.39
CA ILE A 48 -10.90 -23.14 3.82
C ILE A 48 -12.24 -22.47 4.09
N LYS A 49 -13.04 -23.07 4.98
CA LYS A 49 -14.38 -22.57 5.31
C LYS A 49 -14.29 -21.21 6.01
N TRP A 50 -15.34 -20.42 5.83
CA TRP A 50 -15.38 -19.07 6.38
C TRP A 50 -15.26 -19.04 7.90
N GLU A 51 -15.93 -19.98 8.58
CA GLU A 51 -15.93 -20.11 10.03
C GLU A 51 -14.52 -20.38 10.57
N ASP A 52 -13.80 -21.29 9.92
CA ASP A 52 -12.43 -21.67 10.29
C ASP A 52 -11.47 -20.51 10.08
N ILE A 53 -11.60 -19.79 8.96
CA ILE A 53 -10.81 -18.58 8.69
C ILE A 53 -11.08 -17.52 9.74
N ASN A 54 -12.34 -17.28 10.08
CA ASN A 54 -12.71 -16.26 11.05
C ASN A 54 -12.18 -16.58 12.45
N GLN A 55 -12.23 -17.86 12.85
CA GLN A 55 -11.66 -18.30 14.11
C GLN A 55 -10.15 -18.15 14.11
N PHE A 56 -9.47 -18.65 13.08
CA PHE A 56 -8.02 -18.53 12.94
C PHE A 56 -7.53 -17.07 12.96
N LEU A 57 -8.16 -16.18 12.21
CA LEU A 57 -7.80 -14.75 12.20
C LEU A 57 -7.99 -14.10 13.56
N LYS A 58 -9.04 -14.47 14.31
CA LYS A 58 -9.24 -14.00 15.69
C LYS A 58 -8.16 -14.52 16.63
N ASP A 59 -7.81 -15.80 16.52
CA ASP A 59 -6.81 -16.43 17.38
C ASP A 59 -5.41 -15.81 17.18
N VAL A 60 -5.11 -15.36 15.96
CA VAL A 60 -3.86 -14.65 15.61
C VAL A 60 -3.91 -13.13 15.91
N GLY A 61 -5.07 -12.61 16.34
CA GLY A 61 -5.25 -11.19 16.65
C GLY A 61 -5.28 -10.29 15.41
N PHE A 62 -5.77 -10.81 14.29
CA PHE A 62 -5.99 -10.11 13.03
C PHE A 62 -7.45 -9.64 12.89
N MET A 63 -7.75 -8.94 11.79
CA MET A 63 -9.13 -8.51 11.51
C MET A 63 -10.03 -9.73 11.23
N ILE A 64 -11.30 -9.64 11.61
CA ILE A 64 -12.30 -10.69 11.36
C ILE A 64 -12.52 -10.91 9.87
N ALA A 65 -12.92 -12.13 9.50
CA ALA A 65 -13.06 -12.56 8.10
C ALA A 65 -13.95 -11.64 7.26
N GLU A 66 -15.00 -11.06 7.85
CA GLU A 66 -15.89 -10.10 7.18
C GLU A 66 -15.16 -8.85 6.73
N THR A 67 -14.36 -8.26 7.62
CA THR A 67 -13.58 -7.06 7.32
C THR A 67 -12.48 -7.37 6.31
N SER A 68 -11.81 -8.51 6.46
CA SER A 68 -10.80 -8.99 5.52
C SER A 68 -11.38 -9.24 4.13
N HIS A 69 -12.61 -9.74 4.04
CA HIS A 69 -13.31 -9.95 2.78
C HIS A 69 -13.67 -8.63 2.07
N LYS A 70 -14.12 -7.62 2.82
CA LYS A 70 -14.32 -6.27 2.29
C LYS A 70 -13.03 -5.78 1.63
N TRP A 71 -11.93 -5.82 2.37
CA TRP A 71 -10.64 -5.32 1.89
C TRP A 71 -10.08 -6.15 0.73
N ALA A 72 -10.20 -7.48 0.77
CA ALA A 72 -9.85 -8.35 -0.35
C ALA A 72 -10.64 -7.97 -1.62
N THR A 73 -11.93 -7.68 -1.48
CA THR A 73 -12.78 -7.27 -2.61
C THR A 73 -12.32 -5.93 -3.19
N MET A 74 -11.99 -4.94 -2.37
CA MET A 74 -11.46 -3.65 -2.84
C MET A 74 -10.11 -3.82 -3.53
N PHE A 75 -9.23 -4.65 -2.97
CA PHE A 75 -7.95 -4.97 -3.57
C PHE A 75 -8.09 -5.63 -4.94
N ILE A 76 -8.96 -6.65 -5.06
CA ILE A 76 -9.22 -7.36 -6.33
C ILE A 76 -9.84 -6.44 -7.37
N LYS A 77 -10.72 -5.52 -6.96
CA LYS A 77 -11.32 -4.50 -7.84
C LYS A 77 -10.34 -3.41 -8.27
N GLY A 78 -9.12 -3.39 -7.72
CA GLY A 78 -8.11 -2.38 -8.01
C GLY A 78 -8.37 -1.02 -7.35
N ASP A 79 -9.31 -0.96 -6.39
CA ASP A 79 -9.57 0.25 -5.60
C ASP A 79 -8.56 0.37 -4.46
N TYR A 80 -7.31 0.65 -4.85
CA TYR A 80 -6.20 0.77 -3.91
C TYR A 80 -6.28 2.02 -3.03
N GLU A 81 -7.08 3.02 -3.43
CA GLU A 81 -7.26 4.24 -2.65
C GLU A 81 -8.14 3.95 -1.44
N GLU A 82 -9.32 3.35 -1.63
CA GLU A 82 -10.15 2.92 -0.52
C GLU A 82 -9.41 1.87 0.32
N PHE A 83 -8.71 0.92 -0.31
CA PHE A 83 -7.93 -0.09 0.41
C PHE A 83 -6.83 0.52 1.29
N SER A 84 -6.15 1.58 0.81
CA SER A 84 -5.09 2.25 1.58
C SER A 84 -5.66 3.12 2.70
N ASN A 85 -6.87 3.65 2.54
CA ASN A 85 -7.53 4.50 3.53
C ASN A 85 -7.98 3.68 4.74
N ASP A 86 -7.32 3.89 5.88
CA ASP A 86 -7.77 3.35 7.15
C ASP A 86 -8.91 4.23 7.68
N LEU A 87 -10.15 3.85 7.40
CA LEU A 87 -11.37 4.57 7.82
C LEU A 87 -11.60 4.55 9.35
N ARG A 88 -10.61 4.15 10.14
CA ARG A 88 -10.64 4.37 11.59
C ARG A 88 -10.14 5.78 11.81
N GLY A 89 -11.00 6.66 12.32
CA GLY A 89 -10.64 7.98 12.85
C GLY A 89 -9.69 7.94 14.06
N GLY A 90 -8.76 6.98 14.12
CA GLY A 90 -7.51 7.11 14.85
C GLY A 90 -6.60 8.02 14.05
N LYS A 91 -5.84 8.87 14.75
CA LYS A 91 -4.87 9.82 14.20
C LYS A 91 -4.39 9.37 12.82
N GLN A 92 -4.61 10.21 11.79
CA GLN A 92 -3.75 10.17 10.62
C GLN A 92 -2.34 9.99 11.19
N THR A 93 -1.72 8.84 10.94
CA THR A 93 -0.28 8.75 11.12
C THR A 93 0.24 9.94 10.35
N ASP A 94 0.86 10.89 11.05
CA ASP A 94 1.23 12.20 10.50
C ASP A 94 1.74 11.93 9.09
N SER A 95 1.00 12.42 8.10
CA SER A 95 1.35 12.18 6.72
C SER A 95 2.79 12.64 6.56
N PHE A 96 3.57 12.02 5.68
CA PHE A 96 4.95 12.46 5.45
C PHE A 96 5.03 14.00 5.27
N TYR A 97 4.01 14.57 4.64
CA TYR A 97 3.87 16.01 4.42
C TYR A 97 3.35 16.80 5.62
N ASP A 98 2.78 16.17 6.64
CA ASP A 98 2.43 16.84 7.91
C ASP A 98 3.70 17.19 8.70
N MET A 99 4.74 16.36 8.57
CA MET A 99 6.07 16.60 9.14
C MET A 99 6.98 17.43 8.22
N PHE A 100 6.75 17.40 6.91
CA PHE A 100 7.54 18.09 5.90
C PHE A 100 6.65 18.85 4.89
N PRO A 101 5.88 19.86 5.34
CA PRO A 101 4.94 20.58 4.48
C PRO A 101 5.64 21.35 3.35
N GLU A 102 6.89 21.78 3.57
CA GLU A 102 7.70 22.45 2.55
C GLU A 102 7.99 21.53 1.36
N ILE A 103 8.24 20.24 1.65
CA ILE A 103 8.47 19.23 0.61
C ILE A 103 7.19 19.01 -0.20
N GLU A 104 6.00 19.06 0.42
CA GLU A 104 4.74 18.91 -0.33
C GLU A 104 4.53 20.06 -1.31
N ALA A 105 4.77 21.29 -0.86
CA ALA A 105 4.60 22.49 -1.69
C ALA A 105 5.54 22.45 -2.90
N ASP A 106 6.82 22.14 -2.66
CA ASP A 106 7.84 22.01 -3.70
C ASP A 106 7.53 20.84 -4.65
N ALA A 107 7.09 19.71 -4.12
CA ALA A 107 6.75 18.54 -4.91
C ALA A 107 5.55 18.79 -5.83
N LYS A 108 4.50 19.45 -5.34
CA LYS A 108 3.36 19.87 -6.17
C LYS A 108 3.80 20.81 -7.29
N ALA A 109 4.64 21.80 -6.99
CA ALA A 109 5.17 22.73 -7.98
C ALA A 109 6.03 22.01 -9.04
N PHE A 110 6.90 21.10 -8.60
CA PHE A 110 7.70 20.25 -9.48
C PHE A 110 6.83 19.42 -10.42
N VAL A 111 5.80 18.75 -9.90
CA VAL A 111 4.88 17.93 -10.71
C VAL A 111 4.18 18.77 -11.77
N VAL A 112 3.63 19.92 -11.40
CA VAL A 112 2.97 20.84 -12.35
C VAL A 112 3.95 21.29 -13.43
N GLN A 113 5.18 21.67 -13.04
CA GLN A 113 6.21 22.13 -13.96
C GLN A 113 6.65 21.03 -14.94
N VAL A 114 6.83 19.80 -14.47
CA VAL A 114 7.30 18.70 -15.34
C VAL A 114 6.17 18.19 -16.22
N CYS A 115 4.94 18.11 -15.72
CA CYS A 115 3.77 17.70 -16.51
C CYS A 115 3.40 18.71 -17.61
N SER A 116 3.74 19.99 -17.43
CA SER A 116 3.54 21.02 -18.46
C SER A 116 4.63 21.04 -19.55
N ARG A 117 5.70 20.23 -19.42
CA ARG A 117 6.72 20.09 -20.48
C ARG A 117 6.23 19.15 -21.59
N LYS A 118 6.59 19.48 -22.84
CA LYS A 118 6.20 18.71 -24.04
C LYS A 118 6.76 17.28 -24.13
N SER A 119 7.73 16.90 -23.28
CA SER A 119 8.39 15.58 -23.38
C SER A 119 7.51 14.42 -22.93
N GLY A 120 6.56 14.63 -22.00
CA GLY A 120 5.65 13.57 -21.53
C GLY A 120 6.35 12.37 -20.86
N GLU A 121 7.59 12.55 -20.40
CA GLU A 121 8.42 11.49 -19.81
C GLU A 121 8.19 11.30 -18.31
N PHE A 122 7.39 12.17 -17.69
CA PHE A 122 7.16 12.16 -16.26
C PHE A 122 6.54 10.84 -15.78
N LYS A 123 7.01 10.39 -14.61
CA LYS A 123 6.67 9.13 -13.96
C LYS A 123 6.77 9.35 -12.46
N ALA A 124 6.06 8.54 -11.68
CA ALA A 124 6.13 8.59 -10.22
C ALA A 124 7.56 8.44 -9.68
N LEU A 125 8.44 7.71 -10.36
CA LEU A 125 9.86 7.60 -9.99
C LEU A 125 10.58 8.96 -9.95
N HIS A 126 10.24 9.89 -10.84
CA HIS A 126 10.83 11.23 -10.83
C HIS A 126 10.39 12.02 -9.59
N LEU A 127 9.14 11.83 -9.15
CA LEU A 127 8.64 12.41 -7.90
C LEU A 127 9.34 11.79 -6.68
N THR A 128 9.55 10.47 -6.71
CA THR A 128 10.32 9.76 -5.69
C THR A 128 11.73 10.33 -5.54
N GLN A 129 12.45 10.51 -6.66
CA GLN A 129 13.79 11.10 -6.67
C GLN A 129 13.79 12.53 -6.12
N PHE A 130 12.83 13.34 -6.56
CA PHE A 130 12.71 14.73 -6.11
C PHE A 130 12.47 14.84 -4.60
N ILE A 131 11.55 14.05 -4.05
CA ILE A 131 11.24 14.07 -2.61
C ILE A 131 12.44 13.60 -1.80
N ASP A 132 13.14 12.58 -2.27
CA ASP A 132 14.32 12.04 -1.61
C ASP A 132 15.44 13.10 -1.52
N GLU A 133 15.76 13.75 -2.64
CA GLU A 133 16.72 14.86 -2.68
C GLU A 133 16.32 15.98 -1.72
N LYS A 134 15.05 16.39 -1.75
CA LYS A 134 14.53 17.45 -0.87
C LYS A 134 14.57 17.10 0.61
N TYR A 135 14.33 15.83 0.94
CA TYR A 135 14.38 15.36 2.33
C TYR A 135 15.80 15.45 2.90
N TYR A 136 16.80 14.98 2.17
CA TYR A 136 18.19 15.04 2.62
C TYR A 136 18.72 16.49 2.61
N GLU A 137 18.28 17.32 1.65
CA GLU A 137 18.57 18.77 1.64
C GLU A 137 18.02 19.47 2.89
N LEU A 138 16.76 19.20 3.25
CA LEU A 138 16.07 19.84 4.37
C LEU A 138 16.59 19.37 5.73
N THR A 139 16.89 18.07 5.87
CA THR A 139 17.33 17.48 7.14
C THR A 139 18.85 17.57 7.37
N GLY A 140 19.63 17.82 6.32
CA GLY A 140 21.10 17.82 6.37
C GLY A 140 21.70 16.43 6.63
N LEU A 141 20.91 15.36 6.49
CA LEU A 141 21.38 13.99 6.61
C LEU A 141 22.13 13.57 5.34
N GLU A 142 23.10 12.67 5.48
CA GLU A 142 23.79 12.06 4.34
C GLU A 142 23.11 10.74 3.95
N LYS A 143 22.75 10.61 2.67
CA LYS A 143 22.22 9.37 2.11
C LYS A 143 23.35 8.34 1.98
N GLN A 144 23.17 7.14 2.54
CA GLN A 144 24.16 6.08 2.41
C GLN A 144 23.98 5.31 1.09
N THR A 145 25.07 4.70 0.61
CA THR A 145 25.03 3.90 -0.60
C THR A 145 24.25 2.61 -0.34
N GLY A 146 23.08 2.48 -0.99
CA GLY A 146 22.18 1.34 -0.81
C GLY A 146 20.89 1.68 -0.05
N ASP A 147 20.73 2.92 0.42
CA ASP A 147 19.49 3.38 1.02
C ASP A 147 18.36 3.42 -0.03
N ASP A 148 17.23 2.80 0.33
CA ASP A 148 15.98 2.95 -0.41
C ASP A 148 15.52 4.42 -0.37
N PHE A 149 14.66 4.79 -1.32
CA PHE A 149 14.05 6.12 -1.31
C PHE A 149 13.17 6.32 -0.07
N ILE A 150 13.23 7.51 0.52
CA ILE A 150 12.40 7.90 1.68
C ILE A 150 10.91 7.71 1.38
N ARG A 151 10.52 7.89 0.12
CA ARG A 151 9.18 7.60 -0.39
C ARG A 151 9.28 6.64 -1.56
N THR A 152 8.55 5.52 -1.48
CA THR A 152 8.51 4.56 -2.59
C THR A 152 7.76 5.13 -3.80
N GLU A 153 8.06 4.61 -5.00
CA GLU A 153 7.30 4.95 -6.22
C GLU A 153 5.79 4.71 -6.05
N ARG A 154 5.42 3.64 -5.33
CA ARG A 154 4.02 3.31 -5.05
C ARG A 154 3.35 4.38 -4.20
N SER A 155 4.02 4.86 -3.17
CA SER A 155 3.53 5.94 -2.31
C SER A 155 3.38 7.25 -3.10
N CYS A 156 4.35 7.58 -3.95
CA CYS A 156 4.30 8.77 -4.81
C CYS A 156 3.15 8.72 -5.84
N ARG A 157 2.75 7.53 -6.31
CA ARG A 157 1.54 7.41 -7.16
C ARG A 157 0.26 7.76 -6.42
N VAL A 158 0.18 7.37 -5.15
CA VAL A 158 -0.96 7.73 -4.30
C VAL A 158 -1.00 9.25 -4.10
N ASP A 159 0.15 9.88 -3.84
CA ASP A 159 0.25 11.33 -3.73
C ASP A 159 -0.21 12.04 -5.01
N LEU A 160 0.29 11.59 -6.17
CA LEU A 160 -0.11 12.14 -7.47
C LEU A 160 -1.63 12.08 -7.67
N ARG A 161 -2.27 10.95 -7.34
CA ARG A 161 -3.74 10.83 -7.41
C ARG A 161 -4.44 11.80 -6.47
N LYS A 162 -3.97 11.92 -5.22
CA LYS A 162 -4.50 12.89 -4.25
C LYS A 162 -4.38 14.33 -4.75
N TRP A 163 -3.35 14.63 -5.52
CA TRP A 163 -3.15 15.94 -6.15
C TRP A 163 -3.93 16.14 -7.45
N GLY A 164 -4.71 15.15 -7.89
CA GLY A 164 -5.58 15.23 -9.07
C GLY A 164 -5.02 14.58 -10.34
N ALA A 165 -3.90 13.85 -10.26
CA ALA A 165 -3.35 13.13 -11.41
C ALA A 165 -4.19 11.89 -11.75
N LYS A 166 -4.47 11.71 -13.03
CA LYS A 166 -5.07 10.51 -13.60
C LYS A 166 -4.00 9.64 -14.25
N PHE A 167 -4.29 8.35 -14.38
CA PHE A 167 -3.43 7.36 -15.02
C PHE A 167 -4.29 6.58 -16.02
N GLU A 168 -3.89 6.54 -17.29
CA GLU A 168 -4.58 5.71 -18.29
C GLU A 168 -4.42 4.22 -17.96
N ALA A 169 -5.39 3.40 -18.34
CA ALA A 169 -5.29 1.95 -18.21
C ALA A 169 -4.03 1.45 -18.95
N ASN A 170 -3.13 0.81 -18.20
CA ASN A 170 -1.81 0.32 -18.63
C ASN A 170 -0.70 1.38 -18.81
N SER A 171 -0.95 2.64 -18.49
CA SER A 171 0.09 3.68 -18.48
C SER A 171 0.66 3.90 -17.09
N GLN A 172 1.99 3.97 -17.00
CA GLN A 172 2.70 4.38 -15.79
C GLN A 172 2.85 5.92 -15.71
N ARG A 173 2.29 6.64 -16.68
CA ARG A 173 2.42 8.09 -16.82
C ARG A 173 1.21 8.80 -16.23
N PRO A 174 1.40 9.68 -15.23
CA PRO A 174 0.33 10.54 -14.74
C PRO A 174 0.06 11.68 -15.74
N TYR A 175 -1.19 12.13 -15.80
CA TYR A 175 -1.61 13.36 -16.48
C TYR A 175 -2.64 14.12 -15.62
N PHE A 176 -2.80 15.41 -15.85
CA PHE A 176 -3.78 16.25 -15.14
C PHE A 176 -4.78 16.81 -16.16
N GLU A 177 -6.08 16.65 -15.90
CA GLU A 177 -7.13 17.21 -16.76
C GLU A 177 -7.07 18.74 -16.75
N GLY A 178 -7.27 19.38 -17.91
CA GLY A 178 -7.13 20.83 -18.07
C GLY A 178 -5.69 21.34 -18.21
N HIS A 179 -4.69 20.48 -18.00
CA HIS A 179 -3.33 20.64 -18.54
C HIS A 179 -3.14 19.84 -19.84
N GLU A 180 -4.27 19.47 -20.45
CA GLU A 180 -4.32 18.88 -21.78
C GLU A 180 -3.77 19.88 -22.80
N ARG A 181 -3.11 19.36 -23.83
CA ARG A 181 -2.50 20.18 -24.88
C ARG A 181 -3.59 20.98 -25.58
N ASP A 182 -3.36 22.27 -25.83
CA ASP A 182 -4.09 23.08 -26.84
C ASP A 182 -3.75 22.62 -28.28
N ASP A 183 -3.65 21.31 -28.50
CA ASP A 183 -3.28 20.71 -29.79
C ASP A 183 -4.38 19.73 -30.29
N MET A 184 -5.67 20.06 -30.06
CA MET A 184 -6.80 19.53 -30.84
C MET A 184 -7.69 20.66 -31.38
#